data_AF-A0A1Z4LTI5-F1
#
_entry.id   AF-A0A1Z4LTI5-F1
#
_cell.length_a   1.000
_cell.length_b   1.000
_cell.length_c   1.000
_cell.angle_alpha   90.00
_cell.angle_beta   90.00
_cell.angle_gamma   90.00
#
_symmetry.space_group_name_H-M   'P 1'
#
loop_
_entity.id
_entity.type
_entity.pdbx_description
1 polymer ?
#
loop_
_entity_poly.entity_id
_entity_poly.type
_entity_poly.pdbx_seq_one_letter_code
_entity_poly.pdbx_strand_id
1 'polypeptide(L)'
;MKTKIYLRASDYYSYIKSDAWRSKHYHWLKQSGNRCSMFPWIRIGKYAPRKYGKYNIHHTGVGYRHLGHEELGRDVLPLCPFAHWLIHGGHMKAKAPWQPNIIQKSLHLWCSFPLSIKQLLLVSIILLILYSSTSI
;
A
#
# COMPACT_ATOMS: atom_id res chain seq x y z
N MET A 1 11.59 6.83 -27.69
CA MET A 1 11.02 7.86 -26.79
C MET A 1 11.87 7.95 -25.53
N LYS A 2 12.42 9.12 -25.18
CA LYS A 2 13.16 9.31 -23.93
C LYS A 2 12.18 9.33 -22.76
N THR A 3 12.28 8.34 -21.87
CA THR A 3 11.50 8.26 -20.63
C THR A 3 11.85 9.49 -19.79
N LYS A 4 10.89 10.42 -19.58
CA LYS A 4 11.10 11.54 -18.67
C LYS A 4 11.35 10.97 -17.28
N ILE A 5 12.57 11.14 -16.77
CA ILE A 5 13.05 10.49 -15.53
C ILE A 5 12.34 11.05 -14.29
N TYR A 6 11.70 12.23 -14.41
CA TYR A 6 10.86 12.82 -13.37
C TYR A 6 9.66 13.53 -14.00
N LEU A 7 8.46 13.23 -13.49
CA LEU A 7 7.23 13.93 -13.85
C LEU A 7 7.05 15.17 -12.98
N ARG A 8 6.53 16.26 -13.55
CA ARG A 8 6.20 17.44 -12.75
C ARG A 8 5.06 17.07 -11.81
N ALA A 9 4.97 17.75 -10.66
CA ALA A 9 3.86 17.53 -9.72
C ALA A 9 2.48 17.71 -10.41
N SER A 10 2.37 18.62 -11.38
CA SER A 10 1.17 18.81 -12.20
C SER A 10 0.76 17.56 -12.98
N ASP A 11 1.72 16.84 -13.57
CA ASP A 11 1.48 15.64 -14.36
C ASP A 11 0.92 14.53 -13.46
N TYR A 12 1.52 14.38 -12.28
CA TYR A 12 1.04 13.47 -11.24
C TYR A 12 -0.40 13.80 -10.82
N TYR A 13 -0.68 15.05 -10.42
CA TYR A 13 -2.01 15.44 -9.95
C TYR A 13 -3.08 15.31 -11.03
N SER A 14 -2.72 15.53 -12.30
CA SER A 14 -3.63 15.31 -13.43
C SER A 14 -3.92 13.82 -13.60
N TYR A 15 -2.87 12.99 -13.59
CA TYR A 15 -3.01 11.54 -13.74
C TYR A 15 -3.84 10.89 -12.63
N ILE A 16 -3.61 11.19 -11.35
CA ILE A 16 -4.38 10.56 -10.25
C ILE A 16 -5.87 10.96 -10.24
N LYS A 17 -6.24 12.00 -10.99
CA LYS A 17 -7.65 12.40 -11.19
C LYS A 17 -8.27 11.77 -12.43
N SER A 18 -7.46 11.17 -13.31
CA SER A 18 -7.89 10.59 -14.58
C SER A 18 -8.63 9.26 -14.39
N ASP A 19 -9.40 8.87 -15.41
CA ASP A 19 -10.04 7.56 -15.47
C ASP A 19 -9.04 6.43 -15.68
N ALA A 20 -7.89 6.71 -16.31
CA ALA A 20 -6.80 5.75 -16.45
C ALA A 20 -6.32 5.26 -15.07
N TRP A 21 -6.10 6.18 -14.13
CA TRP A 21 -5.75 5.83 -12.75
C TRP A 21 -6.87 5.04 -12.05
N ARG A 22 -8.11 5.51 -12.13
CA ARG A 22 -9.27 4.87 -11.48
C ARG A 22 -9.52 3.45 -12.00
N SER A 23 -9.32 3.21 -13.29
CA SER A 23 -9.55 1.91 -13.93
C SER A 23 -8.68 0.80 -13.34
N LYS A 24 -7.48 1.14 -12.85
CA LYS A 24 -6.53 0.18 -12.27
C LYS A 24 -6.90 -0.27 -10.87
N HIS A 25 -7.64 0.55 -10.12
CA HIS A 25 -8.02 0.25 -8.74
C HIS A 25 -8.70 -1.12 -8.61
N TYR A 26 -9.59 -1.44 -9.54
CA TYR A 26 -10.29 -2.73 -9.54
C TYR A 26 -9.30 -3.91 -9.55
N HIS A 27 -8.31 -3.87 -10.44
CA HIS A 27 -7.32 -4.94 -10.58
C HIS A 27 -6.44 -5.06 -9.34
N TRP A 28 -5.93 -3.94 -8.82
CA TRP A 28 -5.11 -3.95 -7.60
C TRP A 28 -5.87 -4.48 -6.38
N LEU A 29 -7.13 -4.07 -6.20
CA LEU A 29 -7.96 -4.55 -5.11
C LEU A 29 -8.26 -6.06 -5.26
N LYS A 30 -8.53 -6.55 -6.46
CA LYS A 30 -8.74 -7.98 -6.71
C LYS A 30 -7.47 -8.78 -6.43
N GLN A 31 -6.31 -8.31 -6.89
CA GLN A 31 -5.01 -8.94 -6.64
C GLN A 31 -4.65 -8.95 -5.15
N SER A 32 -5.01 -7.91 -4.39
CA SER A 32 -4.81 -7.88 -2.93
C SER A 32 -5.85 -8.70 -2.15
N GLY A 33 -6.76 -9.41 -2.84
CA GLY A 33 -7.85 -10.15 -2.20
C GLY A 33 -8.85 -9.26 -1.48
N ASN A 34 -8.98 -8.00 -1.91
CA ASN A 34 -9.78 -6.95 -1.28
C ASN A 34 -9.39 -6.75 0.20
N ARG A 35 -8.09 -6.79 0.50
CA ARG A 35 -7.54 -6.62 1.85
C ARG A 35 -6.54 -5.47 1.89
N CYS A 36 -6.49 -4.79 3.03
CA CYS A 36 -5.51 -3.75 3.30
C CYS A 36 -4.10 -4.35 3.33
N SER A 37 -3.17 -3.73 2.60
CA SER A 37 -1.78 -4.21 2.53
C SER A 37 -1.06 -4.18 3.88
N MET A 38 -1.40 -3.24 4.76
CA MET A 38 -0.81 -3.14 6.10
C MET A 38 -1.47 -4.10 7.10
N PHE A 39 -2.80 -4.18 7.07
CA PHE A 39 -3.62 -4.94 8.01
C PHE A 39 -4.46 -5.98 7.25
N PRO A 40 -3.91 -7.20 7.03
CA PRO A 40 -4.53 -8.16 6.13
C PRO A 40 -5.94 -8.62 6.54
N TRP A 41 -6.32 -8.49 7.81
CA TRP A 41 -7.68 -8.80 8.27
C TRP A 41 -8.73 -7.74 7.87
N ILE A 42 -8.32 -6.52 7.53
CA ILE A 42 -9.23 -5.44 7.14
C ILE A 42 -9.61 -5.58 5.66
N ARG A 43 -10.91 -5.70 5.39
CA ARG A 43 -11.47 -5.72 4.03
C ARG A 43 -11.61 -4.31 3.45
N ILE A 44 -11.26 -4.16 2.19
CA ILE A 44 -11.29 -2.89 1.45
C ILE A 44 -11.85 -3.08 0.04
N GLY A 45 -12.38 -2.02 -0.57
CA GLY A 45 -13.05 -2.14 -1.87
C GLY A 45 -14.31 -3.01 -1.80
N LYS A 46 -14.75 -3.53 -2.94
CA LYS A 46 -15.93 -4.41 -3.01
C LYS A 46 -15.54 -5.87 -2.74
N TYR A 47 -15.77 -6.34 -1.52
CA TYR A 47 -15.36 -7.68 -1.08
C TYR A 47 -16.49 -8.72 -1.01
N ALA A 48 -17.75 -8.30 -1.08
CA ALA A 48 -18.91 -9.19 -1.22
C ALA A 48 -20.07 -8.46 -1.93
N PRO A 49 -21.16 -9.15 -2.32
CA PRO A 49 -22.36 -8.48 -2.83
C PRO A 49 -22.85 -7.44 -1.82
N ARG A 50 -23.00 -6.19 -2.28
CA ARG A 50 -23.42 -5.03 -1.48
C ARG A 50 -22.53 -4.68 -0.27
N LYS A 51 -21.35 -5.30 -0.12
CA LYS A 51 -20.38 -4.95 0.95
C LYS A 51 -19.16 -4.25 0.38
N TYR A 52 -18.86 -3.08 0.94
CA TYR A 52 -17.77 -2.21 0.49
C TYR A 52 -16.98 -1.66 1.68
N GLY A 53 -15.65 -1.73 1.61
CA GLY A 53 -14.73 -1.11 2.56
C GLY A 53 -14.06 0.13 1.96
N LYS A 54 -13.92 1.20 2.77
CA LYS A 54 -13.18 2.41 2.36
C LYS A 54 -11.71 2.08 2.13
N TYR A 55 -11.10 2.74 1.14
CA TYR A 55 -9.69 2.55 0.83
C TYR A 55 -9.05 3.79 0.21
N ASN A 56 -7.72 3.82 0.21
CA ASN A 56 -6.88 4.72 -0.57
C ASN A 56 -5.80 3.89 -1.27
N ILE A 57 -5.33 4.35 -2.43
CA ILE A 57 -4.15 3.79 -3.09
C ILE A 57 -2.96 4.68 -2.76
N HIS A 58 -2.03 4.14 -1.98
CA HIS A 58 -0.83 4.82 -1.52
C HIS A 58 0.33 4.58 -2.48
N HIS A 59 1.06 5.62 -2.88
CA HIS A 59 2.28 5.46 -3.68
C HIS A 59 3.51 5.31 -2.78
N THR A 60 4.34 4.30 -3.04
CA THR A 60 5.53 3.96 -2.22
C THR A 60 6.77 4.79 -2.55
N GLY A 61 6.87 5.29 -3.80
CA GLY A 61 8.13 5.71 -4.39
C GLY A 61 8.40 7.21 -4.53
N VAL A 62 9.65 7.50 -4.88
CA VAL A 62 10.18 8.82 -5.22
C VAL A 62 9.94 9.10 -6.70
N GLY A 63 9.22 10.19 -6.99
CA GLY A 63 9.20 10.78 -8.33
C GLY A 63 8.36 10.04 -9.38
N TYR A 64 7.52 9.10 -8.95
CA TYR A 64 6.52 8.44 -9.82
C TYR A 64 7.08 7.93 -11.14
N ARG A 65 8.28 7.30 -11.10
CA ARG A 65 9.00 6.85 -12.30
C ARG A 65 8.18 5.91 -13.19
N HIS A 66 7.22 5.19 -12.61
CA HIS A 66 6.30 4.29 -13.31
C HIS A 66 4.88 4.84 -13.38
N LEU A 67 4.68 6.17 -13.38
CA LEU A 67 3.34 6.74 -13.53
C LEU A 67 2.68 6.21 -14.81
N GLY A 68 1.45 5.73 -14.71
CA GLY A 68 0.78 5.07 -15.82
C GLY A 68 1.07 3.58 -15.96
N HIS A 69 2.02 3.02 -15.20
CA HIS A 69 2.47 1.62 -15.27
C HIS A 69 2.76 1.02 -13.89
N GLU A 70 2.05 1.49 -12.86
CA GLU A 70 2.33 1.14 -11.46
C GLU A 70 2.04 -0.33 -11.16
N GLU A 71 2.98 -0.96 -10.46
CA GLU A 71 2.87 -2.33 -9.97
C GLU A 71 2.38 -2.38 -8.52
N LEU A 72 1.42 -3.28 -8.24
CA LEU A 72 0.94 -3.53 -6.87
C LEU A 72 2.08 -4.08 -6.00
N GLY A 73 2.22 -3.55 -4.79
CA GLY A 73 3.25 -3.96 -3.83
C GLY A 73 4.58 -3.25 -4.03
N ARG A 74 4.92 -2.88 -5.27
CA ARG A 74 6.15 -2.16 -5.59
C ARG A 74 5.96 -0.65 -5.61
N ASP A 75 5.02 -0.16 -6.41
CA ASP A 75 4.77 1.26 -6.64
C ASP A 75 3.54 1.77 -5.88
N VAL A 76 2.55 0.89 -5.71
CA VAL A 76 1.28 1.23 -5.07
C VAL A 76 0.83 0.20 -4.04
N LEU A 77 0.16 0.67 -2.99
CA LEU A 77 -0.36 -0.13 -1.89
C LEU A 77 -1.81 0.24 -1.60
N PRO A 78 -2.78 -0.68 -1.71
CA PRO A 78 -4.15 -0.44 -1.29
C PRO A 78 -4.26 -0.51 0.24
N LEU A 79 -4.66 0.60 0.85
CA LEU A 79 -4.70 0.76 2.30
C LEU A 79 -6.10 1.17 2.76
N CYS A 80 -6.52 0.73 3.96
CA CYS A 80 -7.65 1.35 4.63
C CYS A 80 -7.28 2.79 5.06
N PRO A 81 -8.26 3.67 5.32
CA PRO A 81 -7.97 5.07 5.71
C PRO A 81 -7.02 5.20 6.90
N PHE A 82 -7.17 4.34 7.90
CA PHE A 82 -6.31 4.33 9.08
C PHE A 82 -4.85 3.95 8.74
N ALA A 83 -4.64 2.89 7.97
CA ALA A 83 -3.30 2.49 7.53
C ALA A 83 -2.64 3.56 6.64
N HIS A 84 -3.42 4.24 5.79
CA HIS A 84 -2.93 5.35 4.98
C HIS A 84 -2.52 6.55 5.84
N TRP A 85 -3.26 6.85 6.90
CA TRP A 85 -2.86 7.87 7.87
C TRP A 85 -1.58 7.50 8.63
N LEU A 86 -1.46 6.24 9.08
CA LEU A 86 -0.26 5.73 9.77
C LEU A 86 0.99 5.78 8.89
N ILE A 87 0.88 5.38 7.62
CA ILE A 87 2.02 5.36 6.71
C ILE A 87 2.53 6.78 6.39
N HIS A 88 1.66 7.78 6.55
CA HIS A 88 2.03 9.19 6.47
C HIS A 88 2.50 9.79 7.80
N GLY A 89 2.73 8.97 8.84
CA GLY A 89 3.17 9.44 10.16
C GLY A 89 2.16 10.36 10.83
N GLY A 90 0.87 10.17 10.53
CA GLY A 90 -0.20 10.99 11.07
C GLY A 90 -0.49 12.29 10.31
N HIS A 91 0.25 12.58 9.23
CA HIS A 91 0.13 13.83 8.47
C HIS A 91 -0.14 13.59 6.98
N MET A 92 -1.39 13.77 6.55
CA MET A 92 -1.87 13.47 5.19
C MET A 92 -1.40 14.46 4.09
N LYS A 93 -0.52 15.44 4.42
CA LYS A 93 -0.15 16.56 3.52
C LYS A 93 1.22 16.37 2.85
N ALA A 94 1.58 15.15 2.47
CA ALA A 94 2.80 14.92 1.69
C ALA A 94 2.64 15.48 0.27
N LYS A 95 3.43 16.51 -0.08
CA LYS A 95 3.46 17.05 -1.45
C LYS A 95 4.46 16.27 -2.30
N ALA A 96 4.06 15.94 -3.52
CA ALA A 96 4.93 15.42 -4.57
C ALA A 96 6.05 16.43 -4.94
N PRO A 97 7.29 15.98 -5.27
CA PRO A 97 7.82 14.62 -5.09
C PRO A 97 8.17 14.37 -3.61
N TRP A 98 7.81 13.20 -3.10
CA TRP A 98 8.02 12.84 -1.70
C TRP A 98 9.02 11.69 -1.55
N GLN A 99 9.75 11.69 -0.45
CA GLN A 99 10.77 10.70 -0.10
C GLN A 99 10.36 10.01 1.22
N PRO A 100 10.16 8.68 1.22
CA PRO A 100 9.86 7.97 2.47
C PRO A 100 11.06 7.99 3.41
N ASN A 101 10.81 8.28 4.68
CA ASN A 101 11.79 8.07 5.75
C ASN A 101 11.96 6.56 6.05
N ILE A 102 12.88 6.21 6.96
CA ILE A 102 13.19 4.80 7.26
C ILE A 102 11.98 4.02 7.78
N ILE A 103 11.15 4.62 8.64
CA ILE A 103 9.94 4.00 9.18
C ILE A 103 8.96 3.69 8.04
N GLN A 104 8.79 4.64 7.13
CA GLN A 104 7.89 4.50 5.99
C GLN A 104 8.39 3.46 5.00
N LYS A 105 9.70 3.39 4.76
CA LYS A 105 10.31 2.32 3.95
C LYS A 105 10.06 0.95 4.58
N SER A 106 10.21 0.81 5.89
CA SER A 106 9.90 -0.44 6.59
C SER A 106 8.43 -0.80 6.49
N LEU A 107 7.52 0.17 6.62
CA LEU A 107 6.08 -0.05 6.42
C LEU A 107 5.76 -0.41 4.96
N HIS A 108 6.40 0.21 3.97
CA HIS A 108 6.25 -0.15 2.56
C HIS A 108 6.69 -1.58 2.30
N LEU A 109 7.85 -1.98 2.84
CA LEU A 109 8.36 -3.34 2.73
C LEU A 109 7.41 -4.34 3.38
N TRP A 110 6.92 -4.06 4.60
CA TRP A 110 5.90 -4.91 5.22
C TRP A 110 4.67 -5.02 4.32
N CYS A 111 4.17 -3.90 3.81
CA CYS A 111 2.96 -3.86 2.99
C CYS A 111 3.13 -4.60 1.65
N SER A 112 4.33 -4.66 1.08
CA SER A 112 4.60 -5.34 -0.19
C SER A 112 4.58 -6.86 -0.10
N PHE A 113 4.74 -7.44 1.11
CA PHE A 113 4.73 -8.89 1.25
C PHE A 113 3.35 -9.51 0.93
N PRO A 114 3.33 -10.68 0.28
CA PRO A 114 2.14 -11.51 0.13
C PRO A 114 1.52 -11.86 1.49
N LEU A 115 0.21 -12.16 1.48
CA LEU A 115 -0.53 -12.52 2.69
C LEU A 115 0.08 -13.74 3.41
N SER A 116 0.49 -14.76 2.66
CA SER A 116 1.10 -15.98 3.20
C SER A 116 2.37 -15.70 3.99
N ILE A 117 3.25 -14.83 3.48
CA ILE A 117 4.48 -14.43 4.17
C ILE A 117 4.15 -13.68 5.46
N LYS A 118 3.19 -12.74 5.42
CA LYS A 118 2.74 -12.02 6.61
C LYS A 118 2.18 -12.96 7.68
N GLN A 119 1.37 -13.93 7.28
CA GLN A 119 0.81 -14.94 8.18
C GLN A 119 1.91 -15.81 8.80
N LEU A 120 2.86 -16.28 7.99
CA LEU A 120 3.99 -17.06 8.49
C LEU A 120 4.79 -16.28 9.53
N LEU A 121 5.13 -15.03 9.25
CA LEU A 121 5.87 -14.17 10.19
C LEU A 121 5.12 -13.96 11.50
N LEU A 122 3.81 -13.67 11.43
CA LEU A 122 2.98 -13.48 12.63
C LEU A 122 2.88 -14.77 13.47
N VAL A 123 2.69 -15.93 12.82
CA VAL A 123 2.65 -17.23 13.51
C VAL A 123 4.00 -17.53 14.17
N SER A 124 5.11 -17.33 13.46
CA SER A 124 6.45 -17.54 14.02
C SER A 124 6.72 -16.65 15.24
N ILE A 125 6.30 -15.38 15.20
CA ILE A 125 6.42 -14.46 16.35
C ILE A 125 5.60 -14.95 17.53
N ILE A 126 4.35 -15.38 17.31
CA ILE A 126 3.48 -15.90 18.37
C ILE A 126 4.10 -17.16 19.00
N LEU A 127 4.58 -18.10 18.19
CA LEU A 127 5.21 -19.32 18.69
C LEU A 127 6.48 -19.03 19.50
N LEU A 128 7.30 -18.07 19.05
CA LEU A 128 8.48 -17.64 19.78
C LEU A 128 8.12 -17.06 21.15
N ILE A 129 7.12 -16.17 21.21
CA ILE A 129 6.65 -15.58 22.48
C ILE A 129 6.16 -16.68 23.42
N LEU A 130 5.32 -17.60 22.94
CA LEU A 130 4.79 -18.69 23.75
C LEU A 130 5.91 -19.59 24.29
N TYR A 131 6.87 -19.97 23.44
CA TYR A 131 8.03 -20.77 23.84
C TYR A 131 8.86 -20.08 24.92
N SER A 132 9.12 -18.78 24.77
CA SER A 132 9.85 -17.99 25.77
C SER A 132 9.07 -17.83 27.08
N SER A 133 7.74 -17.78 27.04
CA SER A 133 6.90 -17.68 28.24
C SER A 133 6.76 -19.00 29.00
N THR A 134 6.88 -20.15 28.34
CA THR A 134 6.84 -21.48 29.00
C THR A 134 8.19 -21.94 29.55
N SER A 135 9.28 -21.23 29.22
CA SER A 135 10.64 -21.58 29.62
C SER A 135 11.11 -20.83 30.88
N ILE A 136 10.18 -20.20 31.60
CA ILE A 136 10.35 -19.50 32.89
C ILE A 136 9.60 -20.29 33.94
#